data_AF-A0A1G7I402-F1
#
_entry.id   AF-A0A1G7I402-F1
#
_cell.length_a   1.000
_cell.length_b   1.000
_cell.length_c   1.000
_cell.angle_alpha   90.00
_cell.angle_beta   90.00
_cell.angle_gamma   90.00
#
_symmetry.space_group_name_H-M   'P 1'
#
loop_
_entity.id
_entity.type
_entity.pdbx_description
1 polymer ?
#
loop_
_entity_poly.entity_id
_entity_poly.type
_entity_poly.pdbx_seq_one_letter_code
_entity_poly.pdbx_strand_id
1 'polypeptide(L)'
;MELVAALLLPVVLVVLGHRLSRRLKELDDSQWRNQELVKARLDYYKVLAPPLNDLVCFFTFIGGWKELTPPRVIEIKRQLDRDFHVALPLFSTEANEAYRRFMKQCFLSFGNWGEDAKLRTSSQRRRQALGTSWNHEWDPQFDESFSQGHTVADLSAIRDAYDRVLASMVRDIKLLEARERYATDEISINA
;
A
#
# COMPACT_ATOMS: atom_id res chain seq x y z
N MET A 1 1.40 56.46 38.95
CA MET A 1 2.26 55.46 38.26
C MET A 1 1.83 54.02 38.56
N GLU A 2 1.43 53.67 39.80
CA GLU A 2 1.05 52.29 40.16
C GLU A 2 -0.20 51.73 39.45
N LEU A 3 -1.22 52.56 39.19
CA LEU A 3 -2.47 52.11 38.55
C LEU A 3 -2.28 51.65 37.09
N VAL A 4 -1.26 52.15 36.39
CA VAL A 4 -0.98 51.77 34.99
C VAL A 4 -0.30 50.41 34.92
N ALA A 5 0.59 50.10 35.88
CA ALA A 5 1.26 48.80 35.98
C ALA A 5 0.29 47.67 36.35
N ALA A 6 -0.69 47.95 37.23
CA ALA A 6 -1.71 46.98 37.63
C ALA A 6 -2.66 46.59 36.49
N LEU A 7 -2.90 47.48 35.52
CA LEU A 7 -3.75 47.19 34.35
C LEU A 7 -2.99 46.52 33.20
N LEU A 8 -1.66 46.69 33.13
CA LEU A 8 -0.80 46.11 32.09
C LEU A 8 -0.61 44.60 32.27
N LEU A 9 -0.48 44.12 33.51
CA LEU A 9 -0.28 42.69 33.80
C LEU A 9 -1.41 41.80 33.24
N PRO A 10 -2.70 42.09 33.52
CA PRO A 10 -3.82 41.31 32.99
C PRO A 10 -3.84 41.30 31.46
N VAL A 11 -3.54 42.43 30.82
CA VAL A 11 -3.51 42.55 29.36
C VAL A 11 -2.39 41.70 28.76
N VAL A 12 -1.19 41.76 29.33
CA VAL A 12 -0.05 40.93 28.89
C VAL A 12 -0.37 39.44 29.07
N LEU A 13 -0.96 39.04 30.20
CA LEU A 13 -1.36 37.64 30.45
C LEU A 13 -2.42 37.16 29.46
N VAL A 14 -3.42 37.99 29.13
CA VAL A 14 -4.44 37.66 28.13
C VAL A 14 -3.82 37.49 26.74
N VAL A 15 -2.92 38.40 26.34
CA VAL A 15 -2.25 38.34 25.03
C VAL A 15 -1.35 37.10 24.93
N LEU A 16 -0.55 36.82 25.97
CA LEU A 16 0.31 35.63 26.02
C LEU A 16 -0.52 34.35 26.03
N GLY A 17 -1.55 34.27 26.87
CA GLY A 17 -2.45 33.13 26.95
C GLY A 17 -3.17 32.87 25.61
N HIS A 18 -3.63 33.93 24.94
CA HIS A 18 -4.26 33.81 23.63
C HIS A 18 -3.29 33.32 22.56
N ARG A 19 -2.05 33.85 22.52
CA ARG A 19 -1.01 33.38 21.59
C ARG A 19 -0.63 31.92 21.84
N LEU A 20 -0.44 31.54 23.11
CA LEU A 20 -0.10 30.18 23.49
C LEU A 20 -1.24 29.21 23.13
N SER A 21 -2.48 29.56 23.44
CA SER A 21 -3.65 28.73 23.11
C SER A 21 -3.81 28.53 21.61
N ARG A 22 -3.57 29.57 20.79
CA ARG A 22 -3.61 29.43 19.32
C ARG A 22 -2.51 28.49 18.81
N ARG A 23 -1.29 28.60 19.34
CA ARG A 23 -0.18 27.70 18.97
C ARG A 23 -0.45 26.25 19.36
N LEU A 24 -0.95 26.02 20.58
CA LEU A 24 -1.33 24.69 21.05
C LEU A 24 -2.42 24.08 20.16
N LYS A 25 -3.42 24.89 19.77
CA LYS A 25 -4.49 24.45 18.87
C LYS A 25 -3.98 24.10 17.46
N GLU A 26 -3.09 24.91 16.89
CA GLU A 26 -2.48 24.63 15.57
C GLU A 26 -1.66 23.31 15.58
N LEU A 27 -0.96 23.04 16.69
CA LEU A 27 -0.23 21.78 16.89
C LEU A 27 -1.19 20.59 17.00
N ASP A 28 -2.23 20.73 17.80
CA ASP A 28 -3.26 19.69 18.00
C ASP A 28 -3.97 19.36 16.67
N ASP A 29 -4.39 20.38 15.92
CA ASP A 29 -5.01 20.21 14.59
C ASP A 29 -4.07 19.51 13.60
N SER A 30 -2.76 19.80 13.66
CA SER A 30 -1.75 19.15 12.82
C SER A 30 -1.53 17.69 13.21
N GLN A 31 -1.44 17.39 14.52
CA GLN A 31 -1.30 16.03 15.04
C GLN A 31 -2.52 15.19 14.68
N TRP A 32 -3.73 15.75 14.85
CA TRP A 32 -4.97 15.08 14.49
C TRP A 32 -5.02 14.70 13.01
N ARG A 33 -4.71 15.64 12.10
CA ARG A 33 -4.72 15.40 10.65
C ARG A 33 -3.72 14.30 10.23
N ASN A 34 -2.55 14.28 10.86
CA ASN A 34 -1.56 13.25 10.59
C ASN A 34 -1.99 11.87 11.12
N GLN A 35 -2.55 11.81 12.34
CA GLN A 35 -3.09 10.57 12.90
C GLN A 35 -4.20 9.98 12.02
N GLU A 36 -5.11 10.81 11.53
CA GLU A 36 -6.16 10.37 10.60
C GLU A 36 -5.58 9.90 9.25
N LEU A 37 -4.51 10.53 8.75
CA LEU A 37 -3.82 10.06 7.54
C LEU A 37 -3.11 8.71 7.76
N VAL A 38 -2.41 8.54 8.90
CA VAL A 38 -1.77 7.27 9.28
C VAL A 38 -2.81 6.16 9.40
N LYS A 39 -3.94 6.45 10.06
CA LYS A 39 -5.07 5.54 10.20
C LYS A 39 -5.63 5.13 8.84
N ALA A 40 -5.89 6.09 7.95
CA ALA A 40 -6.37 5.82 6.59
C ALA A 40 -5.39 4.91 5.81
N ARG A 41 -4.08 5.21 5.85
CA ARG A 41 -3.05 4.37 5.22
C ARG A 41 -3.04 2.95 5.79
N LEU A 42 -3.14 2.82 7.11
CA LEU A 42 -3.17 1.53 7.80
C LEU A 42 -4.42 0.71 7.43
N ASP A 43 -5.56 1.36 7.31
CA ASP A 43 -6.82 0.69 6.94
C ASP A 43 -6.76 0.19 5.49
N TYR A 44 -6.24 0.99 4.55
CA TYR A 44 -5.99 0.51 3.18
C TYR A 44 -4.94 -0.60 3.15
N TYR A 45 -3.88 -0.52 3.95
CA TYR A 45 -2.88 -1.59 4.05
C TYR A 45 -3.52 -2.92 4.47
N LYS A 46 -4.40 -2.92 5.49
CA LYS A 46 -5.10 -4.13 5.94
C LYS A 46 -5.98 -4.75 4.86
N VAL A 47 -6.57 -3.93 3.99
CA VAL A 47 -7.42 -4.38 2.87
C VAL A 47 -6.56 -4.92 1.71
N LEU A 48 -5.46 -4.24 1.38
CA LEU A 48 -4.63 -4.55 0.21
C LEU A 48 -3.66 -5.71 0.46
N ALA A 49 -3.10 -5.83 1.66
CA ALA A 49 -2.02 -6.78 1.93
C ALA A 49 -2.44 -8.25 1.77
N PRO A 50 -3.61 -8.71 2.28
CA PRO A 50 -4.03 -10.11 2.08
C PRO A 50 -4.18 -10.52 0.60
N PRO A 51 -4.93 -9.80 -0.27
CA PRO A 51 -5.01 -10.16 -1.68
C PRO A 51 -3.69 -10.01 -2.43
N LEU A 52 -2.81 -9.07 -2.06
CA LEU A 52 -1.44 -9.03 -2.60
C LEU A 52 -0.66 -10.31 -2.26
N ASN A 53 -0.84 -10.81 -1.03
CA ASN A 53 -0.22 -12.06 -0.61
C ASN A 53 -0.81 -13.26 -1.38
N ASP A 54 -2.12 -13.30 -1.61
CA ASP A 54 -2.75 -14.35 -2.42
C ASP A 54 -2.14 -14.42 -3.83
N LEU A 55 -1.87 -13.26 -4.45
CA LEU A 55 -1.17 -13.22 -5.72
C LEU A 55 0.25 -13.81 -5.62
N VAL A 56 1.08 -13.33 -4.68
CA VAL A 56 2.46 -13.84 -4.60
C VAL A 56 2.48 -15.35 -4.31
N CYS A 57 1.59 -15.83 -3.44
CA CYS A 57 1.40 -17.26 -3.16
C CYS A 57 1.04 -18.04 -4.42
N PHE A 58 0.04 -17.57 -5.18
CA PHE A 58 -0.35 -18.19 -6.44
C PHE A 58 0.83 -18.27 -7.40
N PHE A 59 1.50 -17.15 -7.69
CA PHE A 59 2.57 -17.09 -8.69
C PHE A 59 3.84 -17.83 -8.28
N THR A 60 4.10 -18.00 -6.98
CA THR A 60 5.30 -18.69 -6.45
C THR A 60 5.07 -20.13 -5.99
N PHE A 61 3.83 -20.64 -6.06
CA PHE A 61 3.45 -21.96 -5.58
C PHE A 61 3.72 -22.16 -4.06
N ILE A 62 3.51 -21.11 -3.27
CA ILE A 62 3.71 -21.11 -1.80
C ILE A 62 2.37 -20.90 -1.10
N GLY A 63 2.17 -21.53 0.06
CA GLY A 63 0.97 -21.36 0.87
C GLY A 63 -0.28 -21.93 0.20
N GLY A 64 -1.41 -21.25 0.33
CA GLY A 64 -2.72 -21.65 -0.20
C GLY A 64 -2.89 -21.44 -1.71
N TRP A 65 -1.87 -21.76 -2.51
CA TRP A 65 -1.91 -21.51 -3.95
C TRP A 65 -2.84 -22.46 -4.71
N LYS A 66 -3.14 -23.65 -4.18
CA LYS A 66 -3.96 -24.68 -4.84
C LYS A 66 -5.45 -24.36 -4.73
N GLU A 67 -5.81 -23.58 -3.72
CA GLU A 67 -7.15 -23.13 -3.39
C GLU A 67 -7.61 -21.99 -4.32
N LEU A 68 -6.66 -21.34 -5.01
CA LEU A 68 -6.92 -20.25 -5.95
C LEU A 68 -7.05 -20.76 -7.38
N THR A 69 -8.14 -20.39 -8.03
CA THR A 69 -8.37 -20.67 -9.45
C THR A 69 -7.91 -19.52 -10.34
N PRO A 70 -7.57 -19.77 -11.61
CA PRO A 70 -7.15 -18.72 -12.56
C PRO A 70 -8.16 -17.56 -12.69
N PRO A 71 -9.49 -17.80 -12.82
CA PRO A 71 -10.47 -16.72 -12.83
C PRO A 71 -10.45 -15.91 -11.53
N ARG A 72 -10.30 -16.58 -10.38
CA ARG A 72 -10.26 -15.91 -9.08
C ARG A 72 -9.05 -14.99 -8.95
N VAL A 73 -7.90 -15.39 -9.49
CA VAL A 73 -6.68 -14.57 -9.49
C VAL A 73 -6.85 -13.31 -10.34
N ILE A 74 -7.56 -13.41 -11.47
CA ILE A 74 -7.90 -12.25 -12.29
C ILE A 74 -8.87 -11.31 -11.55
N GLU A 75 -9.85 -11.85 -10.83
CA GLU A 75 -10.73 -11.05 -9.96
C GLU A 75 -9.96 -10.32 -8.86
N ILE A 76 -9.01 -11.01 -8.21
CA ILE A 76 -8.14 -10.41 -7.18
C ILE A 76 -7.34 -9.26 -7.77
N LYS A 77 -6.77 -9.42 -8.97
CA LYS A 77 -6.10 -8.32 -9.68
C LYS A 77 -7.02 -7.12 -9.88
N ARG A 78 -8.25 -7.35 -10.36
CA ARG A 78 -9.23 -6.28 -10.58
C ARG A 78 -9.61 -5.56 -9.30
N GLN A 79 -9.80 -6.32 -8.21
CA GLN A 79 -10.08 -5.77 -6.90
C GLN A 79 -8.92 -4.90 -6.41
N LEU A 80 -7.70 -5.43 -6.46
CA LEU A 80 -6.49 -4.70 -6.09
C LEU A 80 -6.30 -3.43 -6.92
N ASP A 81 -6.47 -3.52 -8.24
CA ASP A 81 -6.34 -2.36 -9.12
C ASP A 81 -7.34 -1.27 -8.74
N ARG A 82 -8.61 -1.63 -8.47
CA ARG A 82 -9.61 -0.65 -8.01
C ARG A 82 -9.22 -0.02 -6.68
N ASP A 83 -8.96 -0.85 -5.66
CA ASP A 83 -8.71 -0.39 -4.30
C ASP A 83 -7.43 0.44 -4.22
N PHE A 84 -6.37 0.00 -4.90
CA PHE A 84 -5.10 0.69 -4.92
C PHE A 84 -5.20 2.04 -5.63
N HIS A 85 -5.95 2.15 -6.73
CA HIS A 85 -6.13 3.44 -7.41
C HIS A 85 -6.95 4.44 -6.59
N VAL A 86 -7.92 3.97 -5.79
CA VAL A 86 -8.64 4.82 -4.82
C VAL A 86 -7.68 5.29 -3.72
N ALA A 87 -6.83 4.39 -3.22
CA ALA A 87 -5.86 4.69 -2.17
C ALA A 87 -4.64 5.49 -2.67
N LEU A 88 -4.43 5.61 -3.97
CA LEU A 88 -3.22 6.14 -4.59
C LEU A 88 -2.78 7.51 -4.05
N PRO A 89 -3.68 8.50 -3.84
CA PRO A 89 -3.29 9.80 -3.28
C PRO A 89 -2.75 9.73 -1.85
N LEU A 90 -3.04 8.64 -1.14
CA LEU A 90 -2.58 8.43 0.22
C LEU A 90 -1.17 7.83 0.26
N PHE A 91 -0.66 7.23 -0.81
CA PHE A 91 0.66 6.58 -0.83
C PHE A 91 1.69 7.37 -1.65
N SER A 92 2.96 7.05 -1.46
CA SER A 92 4.06 7.64 -2.22
C SER A 92 4.08 7.19 -3.68
N THR A 93 4.79 7.94 -4.51
CA THR A 93 5.10 7.53 -5.88
C THR A 93 5.90 6.22 -5.91
N GLU A 94 6.76 5.99 -4.91
CA GLU A 94 7.52 4.74 -4.77
C GLU A 94 6.58 3.54 -4.59
N ALA A 95 5.56 3.65 -3.74
CA ALA A 95 4.57 2.59 -3.54
C ALA A 95 3.79 2.30 -4.83
N ASN A 96 3.42 3.34 -5.58
CA ASN A 96 2.77 3.17 -6.89
C ASN A 96 3.68 2.42 -7.89
N GLU A 97 4.94 2.84 -7.99
CA GLU A 97 5.91 2.19 -8.89
C GLU A 97 6.15 0.73 -8.52
N ALA A 98 6.30 0.44 -7.22
CA ALA A 98 6.42 -0.92 -6.72
C ALA A 98 5.19 -1.76 -7.08
N TYR A 99 3.98 -1.23 -6.86
CA TYR A 99 2.73 -1.91 -7.19
C TYR A 99 2.62 -2.25 -8.68
N ARG A 100 2.83 -1.26 -9.55
CA ARG A 100 2.80 -1.47 -11.02
C ARG A 100 3.84 -2.49 -11.47
N ARG A 101 5.04 -2.46 -10.87
CA ARG A 101 6.10 -3.42 -11.18
C ARG A 101 5.70 -4.84 -10.78
N PHE A 102 5.13 -5.02 -9.59
CA PHE A 102 4.61 -6.32 -9.15
C PHE A 102 3.50 -6.82 -10.08
N MET A 103 2.51 -5.97 -10.40
CA MET A 103 1.44 -6.33 -11.34
C MET A 103 1.97 -6.72 -12.72
N LYS A 104 3.02 -6.05 -13.21
CA LYS A 104 3.66 -6.41 -14.49
C LYS A 104 4.42 -7.74 -14.43
N GLN A 105 4.94 -8.14 -13.28
CA GLN A 105 5.55 -9.47 -13.12
C GLN A 105 4.48 -10.57 -13.15
N CYS A 106 3.33 -10.33 -12.56
CA CYS A 106 2.23 -11.29 -12.47
C CYS A 106 1.33 -11.34 -13.71
N PHE A 107 1.13 -10.21 -14.40
CA PHE A 107 0.09 -10.10 -15.43
C PHE A 107 0.56 -9.42 -16.71
N LEU A 108 0.06 -9.94 -17.83
CA LEU A 108 0.06 -9.26 -19.12
C LEU A 108 -1.27 -8.50 -19.25
N SER A 109 -1.24 -7.19 -18.95
CA SER A 109 -2.44 -6.36 -18.75
C SER A 109 -3.00 -5.69 -20.01
N PHE A 110 -2.29 -5.76 -21.15
CA PHE A 110 -2.67 -5.08 -22.40
C PHE A 110 -2.86 -6.11 -23.52
N GLY A 111 -4.03 -6.75 -23.54
CA GLY A 111 -4.53 -7.56 -24.66
C GLY A 111 -5.45 -6.73 -25.58
N ASN A 112 -6.47 -7.36 -26.17
CA ASN A 112 -7.50 -6.60 -26.90
C ASN A 112 -8.49 -5.92 -25.94
N TRP A 113 -9.25 -4.96 -26.47
CA TRP A 113 -10.32 -4.29 -25.73
C TRP A 113 -11.35 -5.30 -25.21
N GLY A 114 -11.58 -5.28 -23.89
CA GLY A 114 -12.54 -6.17 -23.23
C GLY A 114 -11.99 -7.54 -22.84
N GLU A 115 -10.72 -7.85 -23.15
CA GLU A 115 -10.09 -9.10 -22.73
C GLU A 115 -9.50 -9.01 -21.31
N ASP A 116 -9.56 -10.13 -20.59
CA ASP A 116 -8.94 -10.29 -19.28
C ASP A 116 -7.41 -10.29 -19.38
N ALA A 117 -6.76 -9.82 -18.32
CA ALA A 117 -5.30 -9.91 -18.22
C ALA A 117 -4.85 -11.37 -18.18
N LYS A 118 -3.77 -11.70 -18.91
CA LYS A 118 -3.19 -13.05 -18.85
C LYS A 118 -2.23 -13.20 -17.66
N LEU A 119 -2.21 -14.39 -17.09
CA LEU A 119 -1.37 -14.79 -15.98
C LEU A 119 0.03 -15.14 -16.49
N ARG A 120 1.05 -14.42 -16.04
CA ARG A 120 2.47 -14.66 -16.40
C ARG A 120 3.03 -15.81 -15.57
N THR A 121 2.50 -17.02 -15.78
CA THR A 121 2.91 -18.25 -15.10
C THR A 121 2.49 -19.48 -15.90
N SER A 122 3.00 -20.66 -15.53
CA SER A 122 2.62 -21.92 -16.18
C SER A 122 1.36 -22.53 -15.57
N SER A 123 0.48 -23.05 -16.42
CA SER A 123 -0.65 -23.90 -16.00
C SER A 123 -0.23 -25.32 -15.61
N GLN A 124 0.96 -25.79 -16.05
CA GLN A 124 1.36 -27.21 -15.97
C GLN A 124 1.33 -27.77 -14.54
N ARG A 125 1.98 -27.09 -13.59
CA ARG A 125 2.02 -27.52 -12.18
C ARG A 125 0.63 -27.51 -11.53
N ARG A 126 -0.25 -26.62 -11.98
CA ARG A 126 -1.63 -26.48 -11.47
C ARG A 126 -2.51 -27.60 -12.00
N ARG A 127 -2.40 -27.91 -13.30
CA ARG A 127 -3.03 -29.08 -13.92
C ARG A 127 -2.63 -30.37 -13.20
N GLN A 128 -1.34 -30.55 -12.94
CA GLN A 128 -0.83 -31.72 -12.21
C GLN A 128 -1.38 -31.82 -10.79
N ALA A 129 -1.47 -30.69 -10.07
CA ALA A 129 -1.95 -30.67 -8.70
C ALA A 129 -3.47 -30.83 -8.57
N LEU A 130 -4.25 -30.30 -9.53
CA LEU A 130 -5.71 -30.33 -9.52
C LEU A 130 -6.30 -31.55 -10.23
N GLY A 131 -5.54 -32.19 -11.13
CA GLY A 131 -5.96 -33.40 -11.83
C GLY A 131 -7.29 -33.21 -12.56
N THR A 132 -8.28 -34.03 -12.20
CA THR A 132 -9.63 -33.99 -12.78
C THR A 132 -10.43 -32.74 -12.42
N SER A 133 -10.02 -31.99 -11.39
CA SER A 133 -10.65 -30.72 -11.00
C SER A 133 -10.17 -29.54 -11.85
N TRP A 134 -9.24 -29.75 -12.79
CA TRP A 134 -8.81 -28.71 -13.72
C TRP A 134 -9.90 -28.43 -14.78
N ASN A 135 -10.30 -27.16 -14.92
CA ASN A 135 -11.13 -26.74 -16.06
C ASN A 135 -10.23 -26.27 -17.21
N HIS A 136 -10.37 -26.90 -18.38
CA HIS A 136 -9.65 -26.56 -19.61
C HIS A 136 -9.96 -25.13 -20.11
N GLU A 137 -11.10 -24.54 -19.76
CA GLU A 137 -11.43 -23.14 -20.07
C GLU A 137 -10.49 -22.14 -19.37
N TRP A 138 -9.71 -22.58 -18.38
CA TRP A 138 -8.70 -21.73 -17.75
C TRP A 138 -7.42 -21.61 -18.58
N ASP A 139 -7.20 -22.49 -19.55
CA ASP A 139 -5.96 -22.54 -20.32
C ASP A 139 -5.65 -21.24 -21.10
N PRO A 140 -6.63 -20.58 -21.74
CA PRO A 140 -6.40 -19.30 -22.42
C PRO A 140 -6.01 -18.14 -21.50
N GLN A 141 -6.19 -18.27 -20.18
CA GLN A 141 -5.87 -17.24 -19.20
C GLN A 141 -4.37 -17.15 -18.89
N PHE A 142 -3.57 -18.11 -19.32
CA PHE A 142 -2.13 -18.13 -19.07
C PHE A 142 -1.35 -17.54 -20.25
N ASP A 143 -0.22 -16.91 -19.95
CA ASP A 143 0.74 -16.44 -20.93
C ASP A 143 1.57 -17.63 -21.46
N GLU A 144 1.52 -17.86 -22.77
CA GLU A 144 2.22 -18.97 -23.43
C GLU A 144 3.74 -18.89 -23.27
N SER A 145 4.29 -17.69 -23.03
CA SER A 145 5.73 -17.52 -22.78
C SER A 145 6.20 -18.25 -21.53
N PHE A 146 5.28 -18.61 -20.62
CA PHE A 146 5.56 -19.37 -19.40
C PHE A 146 5.13 -20.83 -19.50
N SER A 147 4.82 -21.35 -20.69
CA SER A 147 4.44 -22.76 -20.89
C SER A 147 5.41 -23.76 -20.25
N GLN A 148 6.72 -23.47 -20.31
CA GLN A 148 7.80 -24.31 -19.75
C GLN A 148 8.03 -24.14 -18.24
N GLY A 149 7.23 -23.32 -17.55
CA GLY A 149 7.42 -23.03 -16.12
C GLY A 149 8.22 -21.76 -15.85
N HIS A 150 8.45 -21.51 -14.56
CA HIS A 150 9.32 -20.43 -14.08
C HIS A 150 10.71 -20.95 -13.78
N THR A 151 11.71 -20.14 -14.07
CA THR A 151 13.05 -20.30 -13.51
C THR A 151 13.08 -19.86 -12.05
N VAL A 152 14.12 -20.24 -11.31
CA VAL A 152 14.34 -19.75 -9.94
C VAL A 152 14.45 -18.22 -9.91
N ALA A 153 15.07 -17.62 -10.93
CA ALA A 153 15.21 -16.18 -11.06
C ALA A 153 13.85 -15.48 -11.23
N ASP A 154 12.92 -16.07 -11.99
CA ASP A 154 11.58 -15.50 -12.17
C ASP A 154 10.80 -15.49 -10.85
N LEU A 155 10.84 -16.59 -10.10
CA LEU A 155 10.15 -16.69 -8.81
C LEU A 155 10.74 -15.70 -7.79
N SER A 156 12.06 -15.55 -7.76
CA SER A 156 12.74 -14.54 -6.93
C SER A 156 12.32 -13.13 -7.34
N ALA A 157 12.26 -12.82 -8.63
CA ALA A 157 11.87 -11.50 -9.12
C ALA A 157 10.42 -11.13 -8.76
N ILE A 158 9.50 -12.10 -8.79
CA ILE A 158 8.11 -11.91 -8.35
C ILE A 158 8.07 -11.61 -6.85
N ARG A 159 8.81 -12.38 -6.05
CA ARG A 159 8.88 -12.19 -4.60
C ARG A 159 9.50 -10.83 -4.23
N ASP A 160 10.61 -10.47 -4.85
CA ASP A 160 11.27 -9.18 -4.64
C ASP A 160 10.36 -8.01 -5.00
N ALA A 161 9.56 -8.15 -6.07
CA ALA A 161 8.60 -7.14 -6.45
C ALA A 161 7.49 -7.00 -5.41
N TYR A 162 6.94 -8.10 -4.89
CA TYR A 162 5.97 -8.11 -3.80
C TYR A 162 6.53 -7.48 -2.51
N ASP A 163 7.73 -7.88 -2.09
CA ASP A 163 8.34 -7.36 -0.85
C ASP A 163 8.60 -5.85 -0.96
N ARG A 164 8.90 -5.32 -2.15
CA ARG A 164 9.00 -3.87 -2.41
C ARG A 164 7.67 -3.14 -2.27
N VAL A 165 6.55 -3.75 -2.68
CA VAL A 165 5.20 -3.16 -2.46
C VAL A 165 4.94 -3.00 -0.98
N LEU A 166 5.11 -4.07 -0.20
CA LEU A 166 4.87 -4.01 1.24
C LEU A 166 5.84 -3.06 1.95
N ALA A 167 7.13 -3.10 1.61
CA ALA A 167 8.12 -2.24 2.22
C ALA A 167 7.84 -0.75 1.97
N SER A 168 7.42 -0.37 0.76
CA SER A 168 7.06 1.02 0.45
C SER A 168 5.80 1.48 1.16
N MET A 169 4.74 0.65 1.21
CA MET A 169 3.53 0.97 1.98
C MET A 169 3.79 1.11 3.49
N VAL A 170 4.61 0.21 4.06
CA VAL A 170 5.01 0.30 5.47
C VAL A 170 5.87 1.52 5.74
N ARG A 171 6.77 1.88 4.82
CA ARG A 171 7.52 3.13 4.92
C ARG A 171 6.59 4.35 4.89
N ASP A 172 5.58 4.37 4.03
CA ASP A 172 4.63 5.48 3.98
C ASP A 172 3.86 5.62 5.30
N ILE A 173 3.51 4.51 5.95
CA ILE A 173 2.91 4.55 7.29
C ILE A 173 3.90 5.15 8.31
N LYS A 174 5.17 4.69 8.32
CA LYS A 174 6.20 5.12 9.29
C LYS A 174 6.80 6.51 9.04
N LEU A 175 6.87 6.96 7.79
CA LEU A 175 7.47 8.26 7.43
C LEU A 175 6.68 9.43 8.03
N LEU A 176 5.37 9.26 8.21
CA LEU A 176 4.56 10.25 8.93
C LEU A 176 4.87 10.22 10.44
N GLU A 177 4.95 9.05 11.06
CA GLU A 177 5.35 8.92 12.47
C GLU A 177 6.75 9.50 12.74
N ALA A 178 7.68 9.37 11.79
CA ALA A 178 9.01 9.94 11.90
C ALA A 178 9.00 11.47 11.76
N ARG A 179 8.28 12.01 10.76
CA ARG A 179 8.16 13.47 10.54
C ARG A 179 7.58 14.18 11.76
N GLU A 180 6.64 13.57 12.47
CA GLU A 180 6.10 14.12 13.72
C GLU A 180 7.15 14.24 14.82
N ARG A 181 7.98 13.20 15.01
CA ARG A 181 9.06 13.22 16.01
C ARG A 181 10.07 14.32 15.70
N TYR A 182 10.56 14.39 14.46
CA TYR A 182 11.52 15.42 14.05
C TYR A 182 10.95 16.84 14.13
N ALA A 183 9.71 17.06 13.67
CA ALA A 183 9.09 18.38 13.79
C ALA A 183 8.90 18.82 15.25
N THR A 184 8.59 17.88 16.15
CA THR A 184 8.46 18.17 17.59
C THR A 184 9.82 18.52 18.21
N ASP A 185 10.86 17.76 17.88
CA ASP A 185 12.22 17.97 18.40
C ASP A 185 12.83 19.30 17.91
N GLU A 186 12.71 19.62 16.61
CA GLU A 186 13.23 20.88 16.05
C GLU A 186 12.49 22.12 16.58
N ILE A 187 11.19 22.02 16.86
CA ILE A 187 10.43 23.12 17.47
C ILE A 187 10.85 23.30 18.94
N SER A 188 11.15 22.23 19.67
CA SER A 188 11.61 22.29 21.06
C SER A 188 13.01 22.90 21.24
N ILE A 189 13.86 22.83 20.20
CA ILE A 189 15.22 23.39 20.21
C ILE A 189 15.22 24.90 19.90
N ASN A 190 14.15 25.42 19.29
CA ASN A 190 14.04 26.82 18.85
C ASN A 190 13.03 27.66 19.65
N ALA A 191 12.50 27.12 20.75
CA ALA A 191 11.59 27.81 21.69
C ALA A 191 12.31 28.13 23.00
#